data_AF-A0A9D8B5X5-F1
#
_entry.id   AF-A0A9D8B5X5-F1
#
_cell.length_a   1.000
_cell.length_b   1.000
_cell.length_c   1.000
_cell.angle_alpha   90.00
_cell.angle_beta   90.00
_cell.angle_gamma   90.00
#
_symmetry.space_group_name_H-M   'P 1'
#
loop_
_entity.id
_entity.type
_entity.pdbx_description
1 polymer ?
#
loop_
_entity_poly.entity_id
_entity_poly.type
_entity_poly.pdbx_seq_one_letter_code
_entity_poly.pdbx_strand_id
1 'polypeptide(L)'
;MPREAELFDLTNGNVVDAYFLLREEGKNIPPAWIDRASYTRKRKEKELGKALKADSLDAVVLMKDWETAYRKECFYYGIRVLLELERHGKTKL
;
A
#
# COMPACT_ATOMS: atom_id res chain seq x y z
N MET A 1 -11.86 3.23 -13.10
CA MET A 1 -10.60 3.20 -12.33
C MET A 1 -10.56 1.85 -11.65
N PRO A 2 -9.46 1.09 -11.73
CA PRO A 2 -9.35 -0.13 -10.92
C PRO A 2 -9.66 0.22 -9.48
N ARG A 3 -10.42 -0.62 -8.77
CA ARG A 3 -10.60 -0.40 -7.33
C ARG A 3 -9.25 -0.50 -6.64
N GLU A 4 -9.11 0.10 -5.45
CA GLU A 4 -7.87 0.07 -4.66
C GLU A 4 -7.21 -1.31 -4.71
N ALA A 5 -7.94 -2.36 -4.28
CA ALA A 5 -7.44 -3.73 -4.26
C ALA A 5 -6.98 -4.26 -5.63
N GLU A 6 -7.65 -3.89 -6.72
CA GLU A 6 -7.38 -4.43 -8.06
C GLU A 6 -6.07 -3.89 -8.64
N LEU A 7 -5.69 -2.64 -8.36
CA LEU A 7 -4.47 -2.05 -8.92
C LEU A 7 -3.21 -2.74 -8.38
N PHE A 8 -3.18 -3.03 -7.07
CA PHE A 8 -2.07 -3.74 -6.46
C PHE A 8 -1.93 -5.15 -7.03
N ASP A 9 -3.05 -5.88 -7.14
CA ASP A 9 -3.03 -7.26 -7.61
C ASP A 9 -2.67 -7.34 -9.11
N LEU A 10 -3.21 -6.42 -9.94
CA LEU A 10 -2.93 -6.34 -11.38
C LEU A 10 -1.45 -6.12 -11.69
N THR A 11 -0.77 -5.34 -10.86
CA THR A 11 0.64 -4.96 -11.05
C THR A 11 1.58 -5.77 -10.18
N ASN A 12 1.05 -6.76 -9.45
CA ASN A 12 1.80 -7.53 -8.45
C ASN A 12 2.56 -6.65 -7.44
N GLY A 13 2.02 -5.47 -7.13
CA GLY A 13 2.64 -4.47 -6.27
C GLY A 13 3.83 -3.73 -6.89
N ASN A 14 4.02 -3.78 -8.21
CA ASN A 14 5.05 -3.01 -8.90
C ASN A 14 4.61 -1.55 -9.09
N VAL A 15 5.26 -0.66 -8.35
CA VAL A 15 4.97 0.79 -8.34
C VAL A 15 5.17 1.42 -9.73
N VAL A 16 6.18 0.99 -10.48
CA VAL A 16 6.51 1.56 -11.80
C VAL A 16 5.45 1.19 -12.82
N ASP A 17 5.06 -0.09 -12.87
CA ASP A 17 4.01 -0.56 -13.78
C ASP A 17 2.68 0.12 -13.47
N ALA A 18 2.33 0.24 -12.18
CA ALA A 18 1.13 0.93 -11.74
C ALA A 18 1.13 2.43 -12.09
N TYR A 19 2.28 3.08 -11.96
CA TYR A 19 2.44 4.48 -12.35
C TYR A 19 2.19 4.67 -13.86
N PHE A 20 2.81 3.86 -14.72
CA PHE A 20 2.58 3.94 -16.16
C PHE A 20 1.14 3.63 -16.54
N LEU A 21 0.53 2.61 -15.92
CA LEU A 21 -0.88 2.28 -16.17
C LEU A 21 -1.81 3.45 -15.81
N LEU A 22 -1.61 4.08 -14.65
CA LEU A 22 -2.41 5.24 -14.26
C LEU A 22 -2.18 6.44 -15.18
N ARG A 23 -0.95 6.61 -15.66
CA ARG A 23 -0.57 7.68 -16.60
C ARG A 23 -1.28 7.51 -17.94
N GLU A 24 -1.27 6.30 -18.51
CA GLU A 24 -1.96 5.98 -19.76
C GLU A 24 -3.47 6.23 -19.65
N GLU A 25 -4.06 5.92 -18.50
CA GLU A 25 -5.49 6.14 -18.24
C GLU A 25 -5.83 7.59 -17.84
N GLY A 26 -4.85 8.47 -17.65
CA GLY A 26 -5.05 9.84 -17.15
C GLY A 26 -5.63 9.90 -15.73
N LYS A 27 -5.38 8.87 -14.91
CA LYS A 27 -5.97 8.71 -13.58
C LYS A 27 -4.98 9.08 -12.47
N ASN A 28 -5.51 9.20 -11.25
CA ASN A 28 -4.75 9.53 -10.04
C ASN A 28 -5.08 8.53 -8.92
N ILE A 29 -4.21 8.43 -7.92
CA ILE A 29 -4.52 7.71 -6.68
C ILE A 29 -5.19 8.67 -5.68
N PRO A 30 -6.39 8.34 -5.17
CA PRO A 30 -7.02 9.10 -4.09
C PRO A 30 -6.21 9.03 -2.78
N PRO A 31 -6.01 10.13 -2.05
CA PRO A 31 -5.33 10.13 -0.74
C PRO A 31 -5.93 9.11 0.24
N ALA A 32 -7.25 8.93 0.19
CA ALA A 32 -7.98 7.97 1.00
C ALA A 32 -7.49 6.51 0.85
N TRP A 33 -6.89 6.14 -0.28
CA TRP A 33 -6.33 4.79 -0.45
C TRP A 33 -5.08 4.58 0.41
N ILE A 34 -4.23 5.60 0.51
CA ILE A 34 -3.06 5.56 1.40
C ILE A 34 -3.53 5.52 2.85
N ASP A 35 -4.51 6.36 3.21
CA ASP A 35 -5.07 6.39 4.56
C ASP A 35 -5.69 5.03 4.95
N ARG A 36 -6.44 4.40 4.04
CA ARG A 36 -7.04 3.08 4.27
C ARG A 36 -6.00 1.96 4.36
N ALA A 37 -4.99 1.97 3.50
CA ALA A 37 -3.89 1.02 3.56
C ALA A 37 -3.12 1.16 4.88
N SER A 38 -2.81 2.40 5.30
CA SER A 38 -2.13 2.68 6.56
C SER A 38 -2.97 2.27 7.77
N TYR A 39 -4.27 2.59 7.77
CA TYR A 39 -5.21 2.14 8.79
C TYR A 39 -5.23 0.61 8.91
N THR A 40 -5.28 -0.09 7.77
CA THR A 40 -5.32 -1.55 7.71
C THR A 40 -4.05 -2.16 8.28
N ARG A 41 -2.87 -1.65 7.89
CA ARG A 41 -1.59 -2.10 8.47
C ARG A 41 -1.56 -1.88 9.97
N LYS A 42 -1.86 -0.67 10.46
CA LYS A 42 -1.83 -0.36 11.90
C LYS A 42 -2.79 -1.22 12.71
N ARG A 43 -3.97 -1.54 12.16
CA ARG A 43 -4.92 -2.46 12.79
C ARG A 43 -4.30 -3.86 12.95
N LYS A 44 -3.70 -4.40 11.90
CA LYS A 44 -3.02 -5.71 11.92
C LYS A 44 -1.79 -5.72 12.82
N GLU A 45 -1.05 -4.62 12.86
CA GLU A 45 0.15 -4.46 13.70
C GLU A 45 -0.16 -4.65 15.18
N LYS A 46 -1.30 -4.11 15.63
CA LYS A 46 -1.75 -4.26 17.01
C LYS A 46 -2.01 -5.72 17.37
N GLU A 47 -2.60 -6.50 16.47
CA GLU A 47 -2.86 -7.93 16.70
C GLU A 47 -1.60 -8.76 16.63
N LEU A 48 -0.74 -8.48 15.64
CA LEU A 48 0.57 -9.10 15.50
C LEU A 48 1.44 -8.88 16.74
N GLY A 49 1.51 -7.65 17.26
CA GLY A 49 2.30 -7.32 18.44
C GLY A 49 1.84 -8.08 19.70
N LYS A 50 0.52 -8.34 19.84
CA LYS A 50 0.00 -9.18 20.92
C LYS A 50 0.42 -10.64 20.75
N ALA A 51 0.30 -11.18 19.54
CA ALA A 51 0.63 -12.58 19.26
C ALA A 51 2.13 -12.86 19.41
N LEU A 52 2.99 -11.95 18.93
CA LEU A 52 4.45 -12.04 19.11
C LEU A 52 4.85 -11.99 20.58
N LYS A 53 4.24 -11.08 21.37
CA LYS A 53 4.51 -10.99 22.81
C LYS A 53 4.07 -12.25 23.58
N ALA A 54 3.07 -12.96 23.08
CA ALA A 54 2.55 -14.19 23.67
C ALA A 54 3.28 -15.45 23.16
N ASP A 55 4.29 -15.31 22.30
CA ASP A 55 5.00 -16.43 21.63
C ASP A 55 4.03 -17.41 20.93
N SER A 56 2.94 -16.89 20.36
CA SER A 56 1.93 -17.71 19.68
C SER A 56 2.36 -18.04 18.26
N LEU A 57 2.15 -19.30 17.84
CA LEU A 57 2.33 -19.73 16.44
C LEU A 57 1.39 -18.99 15.46
N ASP A 58 0.27 -18.44 15.94
CA ASP A 58 -0.63 -17.60 15.14
C ASP A 58 0.07 -16.34 14.62
N ALA A 59 1.16 -15.91 15.27
CA ALA A 59 1.96 -14.79 14.84
C ALA A 59 2.49 -14.96 13.41
N VAL A 60 2.73 -16.20 12.95
CA VAL A 60 3.21 -16.46 11.58
C VAL A 60 2.16 -16.01 10.55
N VAL A 61 0.89 -16.31 10.77
CA VAL A 61 -0.20 -15.91 9.87
C VAL A 61 -0.40 -14.40 9.93
N LEU A 62 -0.45 -13.83 11.15
CA LEU A 62 -0.59 -12.39 11.35
C LEU A 62 0.57 -11.59 10.75
N MET A 63 1.78 -12.15 10.71
CA MET A 63 2.96 -11.54 10.13
C MET A 63 2.84 -11.43 8.61
N LYS A 64 2.45 -12.52 7.93
CA LYS A 64 2.21 -12.50 6.47
C LYS A 64 1.11 -11.52 6.07
N ASP A 65 0.07 -11.46 6.89
CA ASP A 65 -1.05 -10.53 6.73
C ASP A 65 -0.62 -9.07 6.91
N TRP A 66 0.18 -8.79 7.93
CA TRP A 66 0.74 -7.46 8.19
C TRP A 66 1.69 -7.05 7.07
N GLU A 67 2.56 -7.95 6.62
CA GLU A 67 3.50 -7.72 5.51
C GLU A 67 2.75 -7.37 4.22
N THR A 68 1.67 -8.09 3.91
CA THR A 68 0.83 -7.78 2.74
C THR A 68 0.21 -6.39 2.85
N ALA A 69 -0.30 -6.02 4.02
CA ALA A 69 -0.85 -4.68 4.25
C ALA A 69 0.22 -3.58 4.15
N TYR A 70 1.42 -3.83 4.68
CA TYR A 70 2.56 -2.92 4.56
C TYR A 70 2.98 -2.72 3.10
N ARG A 71 3.09 -3.81 2.33
CA ARG A 71 3.39 -3.74 0.88
C ARG A 71 2.36 -2.91 0.13
N LYS A 72 1.06 -3.05 0.45
CA LYS A 72 -0.01 -2.24 -0.16
C LYS A 72 0.10 -0.75 0.19
N GLU A 73 0.42 -0.41 1.44
CA GLU A 73 0.66 0.99 1.84
C GLU A 73 1.85 1.59 1.10
N CYS A 74 2.99 0.91 1.09
CA CYS A 74 4.19 1.34 0.36
C CYS A 74 3.91 1.51 -1.14
N PHE A 75 3.12 0.61 -1.72
CA PHE A 75 2.74 0.67 -3.13
C PHE A 75 1.97 1.95 -3.47
N TYR A 76 0.87 2.25 -2.78
CA TYR A 76 0.09 3.45 -3.07
C TYR A 76 0.86 4.73 -2.75
N TYR A 77 1.65 4.72 -1.67
CA TYR A 77 2.50 5.84 -1.32
C TYR A 77 3.57 6.10 -2.40
N GLY A 78 4.24 5.05 -2.88
CA GLY A 78 5.23 5.15 -3.96
C GLY A 78 4.64 5.71 -5.26
N ILE A 79 3.46 5.25 -5.65
CA ILE A 79 2.77 5.79 -6.83
C ILE A 79 2.44 7.27 -6.64
N ARG A 80 1.95 7.65 -5.45
CA ARG A 80 1.63 9.05 -5.14
C ARG A 80 2.86 9.94 -5.24
N VAL A 81 4.02 9.48 -4.74
CA VAL A 81 5.30 10.17 -4.87
C VAL A 81 5.66 10.37 -6.35
N LEU A 82 5.59 9.33 -7.17
CA LEU A 82 5.88 9.44 -8.62
C LEU A 82 4.95 10.44 -9.32
N LEU A 83 3.66 10.43 -9.00
CA LEU A 83 2.69 11.37 -9.56
C LEU A 83 2.94 12.82 -9.09
N GLU A 84 3.43 13.05 -7.87
CA GLU A 84 3.84 14.39 -7.41
C GLU A 84 5.10 14.86 -8.11
N LEU A 85 6.09 13.98 -8.26
CA LEU A 85 7.34 14.27 -8.97
C LEU A 85 7.06 14.64 -10.43
N GLU A 86 6.18 13.91 -11.13
CA GLU A 86 5.77 14.26 -12.49
C GLU A 86 5.10 15.64 -12.56
N ARG A 87 4.20 15.96 -11.63
CA ARG A 87 3.42 17.20 -11.66
C ARG A 87 4.20 18.44 -11.22
N HIS A 88 5.13 18.28 -10.28
CA HIS A 88 5.71 19.40 -9.55
C HIS A 88 7.24 19.36 -9.47
N GLY A 89 7.89 18.28 -9.92
CA GLY A 89 9.33 18.07 -9.79
C GLY A 89 9.81 17.85 -8.35
N LYS A 90 8.89 17.77 -7.38
CA LYS A 90 9.17 17.59 -5.94
C LYS A 90 7.99 16.95 -5.23
N THR A 91 8.25 16.30 -4.12
CA THR A 91 7.24 15.75 -3.20
C THR A 91 7.46 16.29 -1.79
N LYS A 92 6.39 16.35 -0.99
CA LYS A 92 6.44 16.71 0.45
C LYS A 92 6.15 15.51 1.35
N LEU A 93 5.87 14.35 0.75
CA LEU A 93 5.54 13.13 1.45
C LEU A 93 6.74 12.53 2.15
#